data_AF-A0A838R725-F1
#
_entry.id   AF-A0A838R725-F1
#
_cell.length_a   1.000
_cell.length_b   1.000
_cell.length_c   1.000
_cell.angle_alpha   90.00
_cell.angle_beta   90.00
_cell.angle_gamma   90.00
#
_symmetry.space_group_name_H-M   'P 1'
#
loop_
_entity.id
_entity.type
_entity.pdbx_description
1 polymer ?
#
loop_
_entity_poly.entity_id
_entity_poly.type
_entity_poly.pdbx_seq_one_letter_code
_entity_poly.pdbx_strand_id
1 'polypeptide(L)'
;MSQPLSDRVRYRAAEAGLAFDRHLSASRLRPKARNNKATLTPEVRRETQALRRVFHELGESHRKYRRRTGEHITPGLREAARAFKQAPSLASLVAVAVFLDELGLIGW
;
A
#
# COMPACT_ATOMS: atom_id res chain seq x y z
N MET A 1 11.80 11.34 -19.18
CA MET A 1 11.24 9.99 -19.34
C MET A 1 10.41 9.69 -18.12
N SER A 2 9.08 9.59 -18.27
CA SER A 2 8.19 9.26 -17.14
C SER A 2 8.40 7.80 -16.75
N GLN A 3 8.74 7.55 -15.49
CA GLN A 3 8.99 6.20 -14.98
C GLN A 3 7.67 5.39 -14.99
N PRO A 4 7.67 4.10 -15.39
CA PRO A 4 6.43 3.34 -15.48
C PRO A 4 5.77 3.20 -14.10
N LEU A 5 4.43 3.16 -14.08
CA LEU A 5 3.64 3.13 -12.84
C LEU A 5 4.04 1.97 -11.92
N SER A 6 4.36 0.80 -12.49
CA SER A 6 4.88 -0.35 -11.74
C SER A 6 6.15 -0.03 -10.97
N ASP A 7 7.08 0.73 -11.56
CA ASP A 7 8.33 1.12 -10.92
C ASP A 7 8.12 2.20 -9.87
N ARG A 8 7.22 3.16 -10.12
CA ARG A 8 6.81 4.15 -9.10
C ARG A 8 6.21 3.44 -7.89
N VAL A 9 5.26 2.53 -8.10
CA VAL A 9 4.60 1.77 -7.01
C VAL A 9 5.61 0.90 -6.28
N ARG A 10 6.54 0.24 -7.00
CA ARG A 10 7.62 -0.55 -6.39
C ARG A 10 8.56 0.29 -5.55
N TYR A 11 8.97 1.45 -6.07
CA TYR A 11 9.82 2.40 -5.35
C TYR A 11 9.14 2.86 -4.06
N ARG A 12 7.85 3.23 -4.14
CA ARG A 12 7.08 3.68 -2.98
C ARG A 12 6.87 2.57 -1.95
N ALA A 13 6.64 1.34 -2.39
CA ALA A 13 6.58 0.18 -1.51
C ALA A 13 7.92 -0.08 -0.80
N ALA A 14 9.04 0.06 -1.50
CA ALA A 14 10.37 -0.06 -0.89
C ALA A 14 10.61 1.04 0.17
N GLU A 15 10.28 2.29 -0.14
CA GLU A 15 10.36 3.40 0.82
C GLU A 15 9.47 3.18 2.05
N ALA A 16 8.23 2.72 1.86
CA ALA A 16 7.30 2.38 2.93
C ALA A 16 7.85 1.27 3.84
N GLY A 17 8.53 0.28 3.24
CA GLY A 17 9.24 -0.78 3.96
C GLY A 17 10.39 -0.25 4.81
N LEU A 18 11.22 0.63 4.24
CA LEU A 18 12.32 1.28 4.98
C LEU A 18 11.81 2.14 6.15
N ALA A 19 10.73 2.90 5.94
CA ALA A 19 10.11 3.69 7.00
C ALA A 19 9.55 2.81 8.14
N PHE A 20 9.00 1.65 7.79
CA PHE A 20 8.54 0.66 8.77
C PHE A 20 9.70 0.06 9.58
N ASP A 21 10.80 -0.30 8.91
CA ASP A 21 12.00 -0.83 9.57
C ASP A 21 12.66 0.18 10.50
N ARG A 22 12.69 1.47 10.12
CA ARG A 22 13.12 2.57 11.01
C ARG A 22 12.23 2.68 12.23
N HIS A 23 10.91 2.59 12.07
CA HIS A 23 9.97 2.68 13.18
C HIS A 23 10.06 1.46 14.13
N LEU A 24 10.26 0.26 13.59
CA LEU A 24 10.54 -0.93 14.40
C LEU A 24 11.85 -0.78 15.16
N SER A 25 12.90 -0.29 14.51
CA SER A 25 14.20 -0.08 15.14
C SER A 25 14.13 0.98 16.25
N ALA A 26 13.38 2.06 16.04
CA ALA A 26 13.10 3.05 17.07
C ALA A 26 12.24 2.49 18.23
N SER A 27 11.34 1.55 17.94
CA SER A 27 10.47 0.90 18.94
C SER A 27 11.17 -0.21 19.73
N ARG A 28 12.38 -0.65 19.35
CA ARG A 28 13.16 -1.70 20.05
C ARG A 28 13.65 -1.30 21.45
N LEU A 29 13.47 -0.04 21.87
CA LEU A 29 13.70 0.39 23.26
C LEU A 29 12.61 -0.07 24.24
N ARG A 30 11.55 -0.76 23.79
CA ARG A 30 10.57 -1.41 24.68
C ARG A 30 10.51 -2.91 24.37
N PRO A 31 10.68 -3.81 25.37
CA PRO A 31 10.59 -5.25 25.15
C PRO A 31 9.13 -5.59 24.82
N LYS A 32 8.85 -5.94 23.56
CA LYS A 32 7.49 -6.21 23.09
C LYS A 32 7.26 -7.71 22.97
N ALA A 33 6.23 -8.15 23.70
CA ALA A 33 5.70 -9.50 23.72
C ALA A 33 5.59 -10.11 22.31
N ARG A 34 6.18 -11.30 22.18
CA ARG A 34 6.24 -12.11 20.97
C ARG A 34 4.85 -12.68 20.69
N ASN A 35 4.03 -11.95 19.94
CA ASN A 35 2.74 -12.48 19.49
C ASN A 35 2.96 -13.47 18.33
N ASN A 36 3.05 -14.75 18.69
CA ASN A 36 3.13 -15.89 17.80
C ASN A 36 1.82 -16.04 17.01
N LYS A 37 1.74 -15.47 15.81
CA LYS A 37 0.80 -15.93 14.78
C LYS A 37 1.45 -15.93 13.39
N ALA A 38 1.64 -17.16 12.88
CA ALA A 38 1.76 -17.62 11.49
C ALA A 38 3.07 -17.44 10.69
N THR A 39 3.75 -18.57 10.45
CA THR A 39 4.21 -19.20 9.18
C THR A 39 4.81 -18.39 8.02
N LEU A 40 5.03 -17.08 8.14
CA LEU A 40 5.68 -16.26 7.11
C LEU A 40 7.03 -15.77 7.61
N THR A 41 8.04 -15.84 6.76
CA THR A 41 9.37 -15.29 7.08
C THR A 41 9.24 -13.81 7.44
N PRO A 42 10.10 -13.29 8.33
CA PRO A 42 10.05 -11.88 8.73
C PRO A 42 10.13 -10.91 7.54
N GLU A 43 10.78 -11.32 6.45
CA GLU A 43 10.86 -10.55 5.19
C GLU A 43 9.51 -10.43 4.48
N VAL A 44 8.80 -11.55 4.28
CA VAL A 44 7.47 -11.55 3.65
C VAL A 44 6.45 -10.76 4.49
N ARG A 45 6.58 -10.80 5.82
CA ARG A 45 5.76 -9.96 6.71
C ARG A 45 6.05 -8.47 6.52
N ARG A 46 7.32 -8.08 6.39
CA ARG A 46 7.71 -6.68 6.14
C ARG A 46 7.18 -6.20 4.80
N GLU A 47 7.37 -6.97 3.74
CA GLU A 47 6.90 -6.64 2.39
C GLU A 47 5.38 -6.49 2.36
N THR A 48 4.65 -7.44 2.94
CA THR A 48 3.18 -7.38 3.05
C THR A 48 2.72 -6.13 3.80
N GLN A 49 3.44 -5.74 4.84
CA GLN A 49 3.11 -4.56 5.64
C GLN A 49 3.41 -3.25 4.90
N ALA A 50 4.51 -3.20 4.14
CA ALA A 50 4.84 -2.09 3.25
C ALA A 50 3.76 -1.92 2.16
N LEU A 51 3.35 -3.00 1.51
CA LEU A 51 2.27 -2.99 0.52
C LEU A 51 0.95 -2.49 1.11
N ARG A 52 0.59 -2.96 2.32
CA ARG A 52 -0.62 -2.51 3.03
C ARG A 52 -0.58 -1.02 3.37
N ARG A 53 0.61 -0.50 3.70
CA ARG A 53 0.79 0.93 3.98
C ARG A 53 0.52 1.76 2.72
N VAL A 54 1.13 1.40 1.59
CA VAL A 54 0.87 2.10 0.31
C VAL A 54 -0.61 1.99 -0.08
N PHE A 55 -1.23 0.82 0.10
CA PHE A 55 -2.66 0.66 -0.13
C PHE A 55 -3.53 1.59 0.72
N HIS A 56 -3.16 1.82 1.99
CA HIS A 56 -3.85 2.79 2.83
C HIS A 56 -3.63 4.23 2.36
N GLU A 57 -2.40 4.60 1.97
CA GLU A 57 -2.09 5.93 1.41
C GLU A 57 -2.94 6.21 0.16
N LEU A 58 -2.99 5.25 -0.77
CA LEU A 58 -3.86 5.30 -1.95
C LEU A 58 -5.34 5.46 -1.58
N GLY A 59 -5.81 4.69 -0.61
CA GLY A 59 -7.18 4.76 -0.12
C GLY A 59 -7.53 6.11 0.54
N GLU A 60 -6.58 6.75 1.22
CA GLU A 60 -6.76 8.08 1.78
C GLU A 60 -6.85 9.16 0.71
N SER A 61 -5.98 9.12 -0.30
CA SER A 61 -6.05 10.02 -1.46
C SER A 61 -7.40 9.91 -2.16
N HIS A 62 -7.88 8.68 -2.40
CA HIS A 62 -9.18 8.46 -3.00
C HIS A 62 -10.34 8.94 -2.11
N ARG A 63 -10.29 8.72 -0.80
CA ARG A 63 -11.32 9.24 0.13
C ARG A 63 -11.36 10.77 0.13
N LYS A 64 -10.19 11.44 0.08
CA LYS A 64 -10.11 12.90 -0.01
C LYS A 64 -10.71 13.41 -1.33
N TYR A 65 -10.39 12.75 -2.44
CA TYR A 65 -10.98 13.05 -3.75
C TYR A 65 -12.50 12.93 -3.71
N ARG A 66 -13.03 11.78 -3.27
CA ARG A 66 -14.48 11.55 -3.16
C ARG A 66 -15.20 12.57 -2.27
N ARG A 67 -14.57 13.01 -1.19
CA ARG A 67 -15.15 14.06 -0.33
C ARG A 67 -15.24 15.41 -1.04
N ARG A 68 -14.31 15.70 -1.97
CA ARG A 68 -14.28 16.95 -2.74
C ARG A 68 -15.21 16.92 -3.94
N THR A 69 -15.27 15.80 -4.66
CA THR A 69 -16.01 15.69 -5.92
C THR A 69 -17.41 15.09 -5.75
N GLY A 70 -17.69 14.44 -4.61
CA GLY A 70 -18.91 13.66 -4.42
C GLY A 70 -18.92 12.32 -5.16
N GLU A 71 -17.84 11.95 -5.84
CA GLU A 71 -17.82 10.73 -6.64
C GLU A 71 -17.93 9.43 -5.82
N HIS A 72 -18.43 8.39 -6.47
CA HIS A 72 -18.60 7.06 -5.91
C HIS A 72 -17.44 6.14 -6.30
N ILE A 73 -17.23 5.08 -5.52
CA ILE A 73 -16.22 4.08 -5.82
C ILE A 73 -16.66 3.30 -7.06
N THR A 74 -15.83 3.30 -8.11
CA THR A 74 -16.07 2.52 -9.33
C THR A 74 -16.03 1.01 -9.02
N PRO A 75 -16.83 0.17 -9.71
CA PRO A 75 -16.79 -1.28 -9.53
C PRO A 75 -15.38 -1.87 -9.74
N GLY A 76 -14.66 -1.41 -10.75
CA GLY A 76 -13.28 -1.86 -11.04
C GLY A 76 -12.29 -1.58 -9.90
N LEU A 77 -12.34 -0.37 -9.32
CA LEU A 77 -11.52 -0.04 -8.15
C LEU A 77 -11.90 -0.89 -6.93
N ARG A 78 -13.20 -1.18 -6.75
CA ARG A 78 -13.69 -2.05 -5.66
C ARG A 78 -13.16 -3.48 -5.82
N GLU A 79 -13.15 -4.02 -7.04
CA GLU A 79 -12.62 -5.36 -7.34
C GLU A 79 -11.11 -5.42 -7.15
N ALA A 80 -10.37 -4.45 -7.67
CA ALA A 80 -8.92 -4.37 -7.46
C ALA A 80 -8.57 -4.26 -5.96
N ALA A 81 -9.30 -3.43 -5.21
CA ALA A 81 -9.14 -3.33 -3.76
C ALA A 81 -9.51 -4.62 -3.02
N ARG A 82 -10.50 -5.38 -3.51
CA ARG A 82 -10.86 -6.69 -2.96
C ARG A 82 -9.77 -7.72 -3.24
N ALA A 83 -9.24 -7.77 -4.47
CA ALA A 83 -8.15 -8.66 -4.86
C ALA A 83 -6.90 -8.41 -4.00
N PHE A 84 -6.54 -7.13 -3.78
CA PHE A 84 -5.43 -6.77 -2.88
C PHE A 84 -5.67 -7.24 -1.43
N LYS A 85 -6.89 -7.12 -0.91
CA LYS A 85 -7.21 -7.57 0.46
C LYS A 85 -7.13 -9.10 0.62
N GLN A 86 -7.47 -9.84 -0.43
CA GLN A 86 -7.41 -11.31 -0.43
C GLN A 86 -5.98 -11.82 -0.60
N ALA A 87 -5.25 -11.25 -1.55
CA ALA A 87 -3.86 -11.60 -1.86
C ALA A 87 -3.03 -10.31 -2.05
N PRO A 88 -2.47 -9.76 -0.95
CA PRO A 88 -1.64 -8.57 -1.02
C PRO A 88 -0.38 -8.88 -1.84
N SER A 89 -0.24 -8.24 -2.98
CA SER A 89 0.93 -8.38 -3.86
C SER A 89 1.18 -7.05 -4.56
N LEU A 90 2.39 -6.89 -5.11
CA LEU A 90 2.71 -5.71 -5.89
C LEU A 90 1.78 -5.57 -7.11
N ALA A 91 1.45 -6.67 -7.77
CA ALA A 91 0.55 -6.67 -8.93
C ALA A 91 -0.88 -6.22 -8.56
N SER A 92 -1.43 -6.72 -7.45
CA SER A 92 -2.77 -6.29 -6.99
C SER A 92 -2.77 -4.85 -6.49
N LEU A 93 -1.64 -4.35 -5.97
CA LEU A 93 -1.49 -2.93 -5.62
C LEU A 93 -1.37 -2.03 -6.86
N VAL A 94 -0.63 -2.45 -7.89
CA VAL A 94 -0.52 -1.71 -9.16
C VAL A 94 -1.89 -1.60 -9.82
N ALA A 95 -2.70 -2.66 -9.80
CA ALA A 95 -4.08 -2.59 -10.32
C ALA A 95 -4.91 -1.51 -9.63
N VAL A 96 -4.80 -1.35 -8.31
CA VAL A 96 -5.46 -0.26 -7.55
C VAL A 96 -4.87 1.10 -7.93
N ALA A 97 -3.54 1.17 -8.11
CA ALA A 97 -2.85 2.40 -8.47
C ALA A 97 -3.26 2.90 -9.86
N VAL A 98 -3.48 2.03 -10.85
CA VAL A 98 -3.93 2.42 -12.20
C VAL A 98 -5.20 3.26 -12.14
N PHE A 99 -6.23 2.80 -11.43
CA PHE A 99 -7.49 3.54 -11.26
C PHE A 99 -7.30 4.91 -10.61
N LEU A 100 -6.30 5.06 -9.74
CA LEU A 100 -6.04 6.33 -9.06
C LEU A 100 -5.12 7.25 -9.87
N ASP A 101 -4.25 6.69 -10.70
CA ASP A 101 -3.41 7.43 -11.65
C ASP A 101 -4.27 8.05 -12.76
N GLU A 102 -5.26 7.30 -13.27
CA GLU A 102 -6.27 7.81 -14.22
C GLU A 102 -7.07 9.00 -13.66
N LEU A 103 -7.32 9.00 -12.35
CA LEU A 103 -7.98 10.10 -11.64
C LEU A 103 -7.02 11.26 -11.28
N GLY A 104 -5.74 11.16 -11.64
CA GLY A 104 -4.71 12.14 -11.31
C GLY A 104 -4.39 12.23 -9.81
N LEU A 105 -4.66 11.16 -9.04
CA LEU A 105 -4.52 11.13 -7.58
C LEU A 105 -3.15 10.62 -7.10
N ILE A 106 -2.29 10.19 -8.03
CA ILE A 106 -0.93 9.70 -7.75
C ILE A 106 0.10 10.73 -8.22
N GLY A 107 0.56 11.57 -7.30
CA GLY A 107 1.50 12.67 -7.57
C GLY A 107 2.97 12.40 -7.22
N TRP A 108 3.32 11.17 -6.83
CA TRP A 108 4.68 10.79 -6.40
C TRP A 108 5.39 9.89 -7.41
#